data_AF-A0A3C1DPR3-F1
#
_entry.id   AF-A0A3C1DPR3-F1
#
_cell.length_a   1.000
_cell.length_b   1.000
_cell.length_c   1.000
_cell.angle_alpha   90.00
_cell.angle_beta   90.00
_cell.angle_gamma   90.00
#
_symmetry.space_group_name_H-M   'P 1'
#
loop_
_entity.id
_entity.type
_entity.pdbx_description
1 polymer ?
#
loop_
_entity_poly.entity_id
_entity_poly.type
_entity_poly.pdbx_seq_one_letter_code
_entity_poly.pdbx_strand_id
1 'polypeptide(L)'
;MAKRRTELEARLLEEHERVLTVVQRWQSEQQAVDEVRASLADAEARLDKAVLEGADLGDRSMVARLLDVPEAQVRKAIAAARRSVKQRSADGQSGNAEPPSPSRPDPAGDASGSSNVALAATNDAEEPTSPKHRVVS
;
A
#
# COMPACT_ATOMS: atom_id res chain seq x y z
N MET A 1 19.42 28.37 -38.21
CA MET A 1 18.36 27.60 -37.52
C MET A 1 18.84 26.26 -36.98
N ALA A 2 19.58 25.44 -37.76
CA ALA A 2 20.03 24.10 -37.32
C ALA A 2 20.86 24.06 -36.02
N LYS A 3 21.81 24.98 -35.82
CA LYS A 3 22.72 24.98 -34.64
C LYS A 3 22.00 25.14 -33.29
N ARG A 4 20.94 25.96 -33.24
CA ARG A 4 20.17 26.16 -31.99
C ARG A 4 19.33 24.93 -31.66
N ARG A 5 18.83 24.24 -32.69
CA ARG A 5 18.08 23.00 -32.53
C ARG A 5 18.95 21.89 -31.95
N THR A 6 20.16 21.69 -32.49
CA THR A 6 21.10 20.69 -31.99
C THR A 6 21.56 20.97 -30.54
N GLU A 7 21.72 22.24 -30.17
CA GLU A 7 22.06 22.61 -28.79
C GLU A 7 20.92 22.33 -27.81
N LEU A 8 19.67 22.58 -28.21
CA LEU A 8 18.50 22.24 -27.38
C LEU A 8 18.32 20.72 -27.25
N GLU A 9 18.55 19.96 -28.32
CA GLU A 9 18.53 18.50 -28.30
C GLU A 9 19.59 17.95 -27.34
N ALA A 10 20.81 18.50 -27.35
CA ALA A 10 21.87 18.11 -26.41
C ALA A 10 21.48 18.41 -24.94
N ARG A 11 20.96 19.61 -24.66
CA ARG A 11 20.51 19.96 -23.29
C ARG A 11 19.37 19.09 -22.79
N LEU A 12 18.45 18.70 -23.68
CA LEU A 12 17.35 17.81 -23.33
C LEU A 12 17.86 16.42 -22.95
N LEU A 13 18.85 15.89 -23.69
CA LEU A 13 19.48 14.61 -23.38
C LEU A 13 20.22 14.66 -22.04
N GLU A 14 21.00 15.71 -21.79
CA GLU A 14 21.68 15.90 -20.50
C GLU A 14 20.69 15.94 -19.34
N GLU A 15 19.58 16.67 -19.48
CA GLU A 15 18.56 16.76 -18.43
C GLU A 15 17.83 15.42 -18.24
N HIS A 16 17.57 14.69 -19.33
CA HIS A 16 17.01 13.35 -19.26
C HIS A 16 17.91 12.40 -18.46
N GLU A 17 19.22 12.40 -18.72
CA GLU A 17 20.20 11.60 -17.97
C GLU A 17 20.23 11.97 -16.47
N ARG A 18 20.13 13.28 -16.15
CA ARG A 18 20.03 13.72 -14.76
C ARG A 18 18.76 13.20 -14.09
N VAL A 19 17.61 13.30 -14.76
CA VAL A 19 16.34 12.79 -14.23
C VAL A 19 16.41 11.29 -14.00
N LEU A 20 16.96 10.52 -14.94
CA LEU A 20 17.14 9.07 -14.79
C LEU A 20 18.00 8.74 -13.56
N THR A 21 19.07 9.48 -13.34
CA THR A 21 19.95 9.30 -12.17
C THR A 21 19.19 9.55 -10.86
N VAL A 22 18.37 10.60 -10.80
CA VAL A 22 17.53 10.91 -9.62
C VAL A 22 16.48 9.83 -9.39
N VAL A 23 15.81 9.37 -10.44
CA VAL A 23 14.80 8.31 -10.35
C VAL A 23 15.42 7.01 -9.86
N GLN A 24 16.59 6.63 -10.38
CA GLN A 24 17.29 5.42 -9.97
C GLN A 24 17.70 5.50 -8.49
N ARG A 25 18.24 6.64 -8.05
CA ARG A 25 18.56 6.86 -6.64
C ARG A 25 17.31 6.75 -5.76
N TRP A 26 16.22 7.40 -6.15
CA TRP A 26 14.97 7.33 -5.40
C TRP A 26 14.41 5.91 -5.32
N GLN A 27 14.49 5.12 -6.40
CA GLN A 27 14.10 3.71 -6.40
C GLN A 27 14.93 2.88 -5.42
N SER A 28 16.24 3.07 -5.39
CA SER A 28 17.11 2.40 -4.41
C SER A 28 16.80 2.83 -2.97
N GLU A 29 16.49 4.10 -2.74
CA GLU A 29 16.06 4.58 -1.42
C GLU A 29 14.70 3.98 -1.00
N GLN A 30 13.74 3.85 -1.92
CA GLN A 30 12.47 3.16 -1.63
C GLN A 30 12.69 1.69 -1.29
N GLN A 31 13.56 1.00 -2.03
CA GLN A 31 13.90 -0.39 -1.71
C GLN A 31 14.48 -0.52 -0.31
N ALA A 32 15.41 0.35 0.09
CA ALA A 32 15.97 0.34 1.44
C ALA A 32 14.90 0.62 2.52
N VAL A 33 13.95 1.51 2.25
CA VAL A 33 12.81 1.76 3.16
C VAL A 33 11.93 0.52 3.29
N ASP A 34 11.65 -0.18 2.19
CA ASP A 34 10.84 -1.39 2.21
C ASP A 34 11.54 -2.55 2.95
N GLU A 35 12.86 -2.67 2.82
CA GLU A 35 13.67 -3.61 3.62
C GLU A 35 13.59 -3.29 5.12
N VAL A 36 13.68 -2.02 5.51
CA VAL A 36 13.53 -1.60 6.91
C VAL A 36 12.12 -1.88 7.41
N ARG A 37 11.08 -1.63 6.61
CA ARG A 37 9.68 -1.93 6.97
C ARG A 37 9.47 -3.43 7.19
N ALA A 38 10.03 -4.27 6.32
CA ALA A 38 9.97 -5.73 6.49
C ALA A 38 10.68 -6.17 7.78
N SER A 39 11.89 -5.66 8.04
CA SER A 39 12.64 -5.97 9.26
C SER A 39 11.92 -5.51 10.53
N LEU A 40 11.26 -4.34 10.49
CA LEU A 40 10.45 -3.85 11.59
C LEU A 40 9.24 -4.74 11.83
N ALA A 41 8.50 -5.14 10.78
CA ALA A 41 7.37 -6.04 10.90
C ALA A 41 7.76 -7.39 11.53
N ASP A 42 8.94 -7.93 11.19
CA ASP A 42 9.48 -9.14 11.80
C ASP A 42 9.88 -8.94 13.27
N ALA A 43 10.45 -7.79 13.61
CA ALA A 43 10.76 -7.44 14.99
C ALA A 43 9.49 -7.29 15.84
N GLU A 44 8.46 -6.64 15.31
CA GLU A 44 7.15 -6.50 15.96
C GLU A 44 6.47 -7.86 16.16
N ALA A 45 6.52 -8.76 15.17
CA ALA A 45 5.97 -10.10 15.29
C ALA A 45 6.68 -10.92 16.40
N ARG A 46 8.01 -10.79 16.52
CA ARG A 46 8.78 -11.40 17.60
C ARG A 46 8.43 -10.81 18.97
N LEU A 47 8.25 -9.50 19.05
CA LEU A 47 7.84 -8.83 20.29
C LEU A 47 6.45 -9.30 20.74
N ASP A 48 5.47 -9.31 19.83
CA ASP A 48 4.13 -9.79 20.12
C ASP A 48 4.14 -11.24 20.62
N LYS A 49 4.95 -12.10 20.00
CA LYS A 49 5.13 -13.49 20.45
C LYS A 49 5.70 -13.56 21.88
N ALA A 50 6.76 -12.81 22.17
CA ALA A 50 7.36 -12.78 23.51
C ALA A 50 6.40 -12.24 24.58
N VAL A 51 5.57 -11.25 24.25
CA VAL A 51 4.52 -10.73 25.13
C VAL A 51 3.48 -11.81 25.46
N LEU A 52 3.07 -12.60 24.47
CA LEU A 52 2.10 -13.69 24.68
C LEU A 52 2.70 -14.84 25.48
N GLU A 53 3.93 -15.25 25.18
CA GLU A 53 4.66 -16.25 25.97
C GLU A 53 4.79 -15.82 27.44
N GLY A 54 5.14 -14.56 27.69
CA GLY A 54 5.18 -14.01 29.05
C GLY A 54 3.82 -13.98 29.74
N ALA A 55 2.76 -13.68 28.99
CA ALA A 55 1.39 -13.73 29.52
C ALA A 55 0.97 -15.16 29.89
N ASP A 56 1.35 -16.16 29.08
CA ASP A 56 1.02 -17.57 29.31
C ASP A 56 1.79 -18.15 30.51
N LEU A 57 3.00 -17.66 30.77
CA LEU A 57 3.77 -17.94 31.99
C LEU A 57 3.22 -17.22 33.23
N GLY A 58 2.27 -16.29 33.07
CA GLY A 58 1.69 -15.50 34.16
C GLY A 58 2.60 -14.37 34.68
N ASP A 59 3.75 -14.11 34.04
CA ASP A 59 4.72 -13.11 34.49
C ASP A 59 4.44 -11.73 33.86
N ARG A 60 3.49 -11.01 34.47
CA ARG A 60 3.11 -9.65 34.04
C ARG A 60 4.21 -8.62 34.26
N SER A 61 5.06 -8.80 35.27
CA SER A 61 6.17 -7.89 35.57
C SER A 61 7.29 -8.03 34.56
N MET A 62 7.54 -9.23 34.02
CA MET A 62 8.40 -9.41 32.85
C MET A 62 7.83 -8.70 31.63
N VAL A 63 6.54 -8.86 31.31
CA VAL A 63 5.92 -8.17 30.16
C VAL A 63 5.97 -6.65 30.31
N ALA A 64 5.76 -6.11 31.52
CA ALA A 64 5.93 -4.69 31.82
C ALA A 64 7.34 -4.18 31.49
N ARG A 65 8.38 -4.93 31.91
CA ARG A 65 9.78 -4.60 31.63
C ARG A 65 10.14 -4.74 30.15
N LEU A 66 9.62 -5.75 29.47
CA LEU A 66 9.85 -5.99 28.04
C LEU A 66 9.34 -4.85 27.18
N LEU A 67 8.19 -4.29 27.55
CA LEU A 67 7.52 -3.22 26.80
C LEU A 67 7.83 -1.81 27.32
N ASP A 68 8.56 -1.70 28.44
CA ASP A 68 8.78 -0.46 29.18
C ASP A 68 7.45 0.28 29.48
N VAL A 69 6.45 -0.46 29.99
CA VAL A 69 5.13 0.07 30.33
C VAL A 69 4.75 -0.22 31.79
N PRO A 70 3.91 0.61 32.42
CA PRO A 70 3.37 0.31 33.74
C PRO A 70 2.58 -1.01 33.76
N GLU A 71 2.66 -1.78 34.85
CA GLU A 71 1.94 -3.06 34.99
C GLU A 71 0.41 -2.93 34.78
N ALA A 72 -0.16 -1.78 35.14
CA ALA A 72 -1.57 -1.47 34.88
C ALA A 72 -1.94 -1.52 33.40
N GLN A 73 -0.99 -1.25 32.50
CA GLN A 73 -1.19 -1.24 31.04
C GLN A 73 -0.89 -2.59 30.38
N VAL A 74 -0.25 -3.53 31.09
CA VAL A 74 0.15 -4.84 30.55
C VAL A 74 -1.04 -5.62 30.00
N ARG A 75 -2.20 -5.57 30.66
CA ARG A 75 -3.41 -6.24 30.15
C ARG A 75 -3.83 -5.72 28.77
N LYS A 76 -3.73 -4.39 28.56
CA LYS A 76 -4.03 -3.75 27.28
C LYS A 76 -3.00 -4.15 26.22
N ALA A 77 -1.71 -4.19 26.59
CA ALA A 77 -0.64 -4.59 25.69
C ALA A 77 -0.78 -6.05 25.24
N ILE A 78 -1.08 -6.98 26.16
CA ILE A 78 -1.36 -8.39 25.82
C ILE A 78 -2.56 -8.49 24.87
N ALA A 79 -3.64 -7.73 25.14
CA ALA A 79 -4.79 -7.72 24.25
C ALA A 79 -4.45 -7.16 22.85
N ALA A 80 -3.55 -6.18 22.75
CA ALA A 80 -3.05 -5.67 21.47
C ALA A 80 -2.22 -6.71 20.73
N ALA A 81 -1.27 -7.37 21.40
CA ALA A 81 -0.47 -8.44 20.81
C ALA A 81 -1.34 -9.58 20.27
N ARG A 82 -2.40 -9.98 20.99
CA ARG A 82 -3.37 -10.98 20.51
C ARG A 82 -4.07 -10.56 19.22
N ARG A 83 -4.52 -9.31 19.13
CA ARG A 83 -5.17 -8.78 17.91
C ARG A 83 -4.18 -8.73 16.75
N SER A 84 -2.97 -8.26 17.02
CA SER A 84 -1.89 -8.14 16.04
C SER A 84 -1.51 -9.49 15.42
N VAL A 85 -1.33 -10.53 16.26
CA VAL A 85 -1.09 -11.90 15.79
C VAL A 85 -2.28 -12.43 14.98
N LYS A 86 -3.52 -12.24 15.47
CA LYS A 86 -4.73 -12.66 14.77
C LYS A 86 -4.84 -12.02 13.37
N GLN A 87 -4.51 -10.73 13.26
CA GLN A 87 -4.55 -9.99 12.00
C GLN A 87 -3.50 -10.51 11.02
N ARG A 88 -2.24 -10.70 11.46
CA ARG A 88 -1.20 -11.29 10.60
C ARG A 88 -1.53 -12.70 10.11
N SER A 89 -2.20 -13.50 10.94
CA SER A 89 -2.68 -14.82 10.50
C SER A 89 -3.77 -14.73 9.43
N ALA A 90 -4.61 -13.70 9.45
CA ALA A 90 -5.62 -13.49 8.41
C ALA A 90 -4.99 -12.98 7.10
N ASP A 91 -4.05 -12.04 7.18
CA ASP A 91 -3.37 -11.46 6.02
C ASP A 91 -2.47 -12.49 5.31
N GLY A 92 -1.80 -13.38 6.05
CA GLY A 92 -1.00 -14.48 5.49
C GLY A 92 -1.81 -15.59 4.81
N GLN A 93 -3.13 -15.60 4.99
CA GLN A 93 -4.03 -16.62 4.42
C GLN A 93 -4.68 -16.17 3.10
N SER A 94 -4.60 -14.88 2.76
CA SER A 94 -5.05 -14.31 1.47
C SER A 94 -4.03 -14.46 0.33
N GLY A 95 -2.84 -15.02 0.58
CA GLY A 95 -1.80 -15.23 -0.43
C GLY A 95 -1.94 -16.49 -1.29
N ASN A 96 -2.92 -17.36 -1.00
CA ASN A 96 -3.17 -18.58 -1.78
C ASN A 96 -4.33 -18.40 -2.79
N ALA A 97 -4.42 -17.21 -3.39
CA ALA A 97 -5.22 -17.03 -4.59
C ALA A 97 -4.52 -17.80 -5.72
N GLU A 98 -5.09 -18.96 -6.04
CA GLU A 98 -4.82 -19.72 -7.25
C GLU A 98 -4.71 -18.75 -8.44
N PRO A 99 -3.63 -18.80 -9.25
CA PRO A 99 -3.53 -17.94 -10.42
C PRO A 99 -4.77 -18.17 -11.29
N PRO A 100 -5.41 -17.11 -11.84
CA PRO A 100 -6.57 -17.29 -12.69
C PRO A 100 -6.17 -18.22 -13.84
N SER A 101 -6.77 -19.41 -13.87
CA SER A 101 -6.59 -20.38 -14.94
C SER A 101 -6.83 -19.66 -16.28
N PRO A 102 -5.92 -19.76 -17.27
CA PRO A 102 -6.18 -19.20 -18.58
C PRO A 102 -7.37 -19.94 -19.18
N SER A 103 -8.50 -19.24 -19.29
CA SER A 103 -9.68 -19.72 -19.99
C SER A 103 -9.28 -20.19 -21.39
N ARG A 104 -9.45 -21.48 -21.61
CA ARG A 104 -9.26 -22.21 -22.86
C ARG A 104 -9.98 -21.47 -24.01
N PRO A 105 -9.33 -21.17 -25.14
CA PRO A 105 -10.02 -20.67 -26.31
C PRO A 105 -10.77 -21.81 -26.99
N ASP A 106 -12.10 -21.79 -26.96
CA ASP A 106 -12.91 -22.67 -27.80
C ASP A 106 -12.99 -22.12 -29.24
N PRO A 107 -12.90 -22.98 -30.26
CA PRO A 107 -12.81 -22.56 -31.65
C PRO A 107 -14.19 -22.23 -32.27
N ALA A 108 -14.23 -21.10 -32.99
CA ALA A 108 -15.07 -20.74 -34.13
C ALA A 108 -16.60 -20.99 -34.07
N GLY A 109 -17.35 -19.88 -34.11
CA GLY A 109 -18.76 -19.86 -34.52
C GLY A 109 -19.24 -18.43 -34.79
N ASP A 110 -19.33 -18.07 -36.07
CA ASP A 110 -19.87 -16.82 -36.61
C ASP A 110 -21.22 -16.38 -36.01
N ALA A 111 -21.35 -15.10 -35.68
CA ALA A 111 -22.57 -14.32 -35.96
C ALA A 111 -22.29 -12.80 -35.85
N SER A 112 -22.48 -12.14 -36.98
CA SER A 112 -22.36 -10.71 -37.19
C SER A 112 -23.54 -9.91 -36.61
N GLY A 113 -23.25 -8.72 -36.09
CA GLY A 113 -24.13 -7.54 -36.18
C GLY A 113 -25.11 -7.28 -35.02
N SER A 114 -24.80 -6.27 -34.19
CA SER A 114 -25.62 -5.04 -34.11
C SER A 114 -25.17 -4.17 -32.94
N SER A 115 -24.61 -3.00 -33.28
CA SER A 115 -24.77 -1.81 -32.47
C SER A 115 -26.26 -1.58 -32.21
N ASN A 116 -26.63 -1.32 -30.96
CA ASN A 116 -27.60 -0.25 -30.71
C ASN A 116 -27.43 0.32 -29.30
N VAL A 117 -27.21 1.63 -29.32
CA VAL A 117 -27.36 2.57 -28.22
C VAL A 117 -28.78 2.45 -27.65
N ALA A 118 -28.89 2.32 -26.32
CA ALA A 118 -30.12 2.62 -25.59
C ALA A 118 -29.85 3.83 -24.68
N LEU A 119 -30.18 5.01 -25.21
CA LEU A 119 -30.29 6.27 -24.50
C LEU A 119 -31.62 6.23 -23.72
N ALA A 120 -31.59 6.35 -22.40
CA ALA A 120 -32.77 6.67 -21.59
C ALA A 120 -32.46 7.87 -20.70
N ALA A 121 -33.25 8.91 -20.92
CA ALA A 121 -33.16 10.28 -20.45
C ALA A 121 -33.00 10.46 -18.93
N THR A 122 -32.14 11.39 -18.54
CA THR A 122 -32.35 12.22 -17.34
C THR A 122 -32.21 13.67 -17.80
N ASN A 123 -33.30 14.43 -17.73
CA ASN A 123 -33.26 15.87 -17.91
C ASN A 123 -33.64 16.53 -16.60
N ASP A 124 -32.82 17.53 -16.29
CA ASP A 124 -33.08 18.78 -15.60
C ASP A 124 -32.77 18.94 -14.10
N ALA A 125 -31.90 19.94 -13.91
CA ALA A 125 -31.68 20.87 -12.81
C ALA A 125 -31.41 20.32 -11.39
N GLU A 126 -30.16 20.48 -10.93
CA GLU A 126 -29.79 21.45 -9.87
C GLU A 126 -28.25 21.64 -9.82
N GLU A 127 -27.83 22.86 -9.48
CA GLU A 127 -26.50 23.48 -9.64
C GLU A 127 -25.29 22.77 -8.98
N PRO A 128 -24.06 23.01 -9.50
CA PRO A 128 -22.83 22.63 -8.82
C PRO A 128 -22.52 23.61 -7.67
N THR A 129 -22.68 23.14 -6.43
CA THR A 129 -22.24 23.93 -5.26
C THR A 129 -20.71 24.01 -5.21
N SER A 130 -20.19 25.23 -5.40
CA SER A 130 -18.77 25.58 -5.23
C SER A 130 -18.36 25.56 -3.75
N PRO A 131 -17.11 25.17 -3.42
CA PRO A 131 -16.61 25.18 -2.05
C PRO A 131 -16.29 26.61 -1.57
N LYS A 132 -16.93 27.05 -0.48
CA LYS A 132 -16.65 28.34 0.16
C LYS A 132 -15.32 28.28 0.92
N HIS A 133 -14.31 29.01 0.45
CA HIS A 133 -13.18 29.42 1.28
C HIS A 133 -13.68 30.34 2.41
N ARG A 134 -13.53 29.89 3.66
CA ARG A 134 -13.74 30.70 4.87
C ARG A 134 -12.43 31.44 5.18
N VAL A 135 -12.38 32.72 4.83
CA VAL A 135 -11.36 33.65 5.35
C VAL A 135 -11.87 34.14 6.71
N VAL A 136 -11.05 33.97 7.74
CA VAL A 136 -11.27 34.53 9.08
C VAL A 136 -10.40 35.78 9.17
N SER A 137 -11.04 36.93 9.35
CA SER A 137 -10.47 38.16 9.90
C SER A 137 -11.53 38.84 10.74
#